data_AF-A0A7Y5VQ95-F1
#
_entry.id   AF-A0A7Y5VQ95-F1
#
_cell.length_a   1.000
_cell.length_b   1.000
_cell.length_c   1.000
_cell.angle_alpha   90.00
_cell.angle_beta   90.00
_cell.angle_gamma   90.00
#
_symmetry.space_group_name_H-M   'P 1'
#
loop_
_entity.id
_entity.type
_entity.pdbx_description
1 polymer ?
#
loop_
_entity_poly.entity_id
_entity_poly.type
_entity_poly.pdbx_seq_one_letter_code
_entity_poly.pdbx_strand_id
1 'polypeptide(L)'
;MRNDNRWLRVKARVGGDTPEIDSVYSVWRGCDWYEREVFDLYGIVFRGHPNMKRIMMPDDWVGHPLRKDFPLTGFVEVRYDDERKRVVYEPVRLAQEFRNFDFLSPWEGTEYVLPGDEKAKGAS
;
A
#
# COMPACT_ATOMS: atom_id res chain seq x y z
N MET A 1 -21.53 17.84 30.06
CA MET A 1 -20.34 17.22 29.45
C MET A 1 -20.33 17.58 27.98
N ARG A 2 -19.45 18.50 27.57
CA ARG A 2 -19.37 18.95 26.17
C ARG A 2 -18.62 17.87 25.40
N ASN A 3 -19.31 17.22 24.45
CA ASN A 3 -18.69 16.23 23.60
C ASN A 3 -17.86 16.98 22.54
N ASP A 4 -16.58 17.18 22.84
CA ASP A 4 -15.65 17.83 21.91
C ASP A 4 -15.23 16.79 20.85
N ASN A 5 -16.03 16.66 19.78
CA ASN A 5 -15.72 15.82 18.62
C ASN A 5 -14.45 16.31 17.92
N ARG A 6 -13.29 15.86 18.40
CA ARG A 6 -11.98 16.17 17.84
C ARG A 6 -11.34 14.90 17.29
N TRP A 7 -10.82 14.98 16.08
CA TRP A 7 -10.08 13.90 15.45
C TRP A 7 -8.58 14.14 15.57
N LEU A 8 -7.83 13.09 15.91
CA LEU A 8 -6.38 13.10 15.96
C LEU A 8 -5.84 12.11 14.93
N ARG A 9 -4.78 12.51 14.20
CA ARG A 9 -4.04 11.63 13.29
C ARG A 9 -2.58 11.58 13.71
N VAL A 10 -2.10 10.40 14.06
CA VAL A 10 -0.68 10.15 14.35
C VAL A 10 -0.05 9.49 13.13
N LYS A 11 1.13 9.95 12.72
CA LYS A 11 1.90 9.40 11.60
C LYS A 11 3.28 9.01 12.11
N ALA A 12 3.68 7.76 11.89
CA ALA A 12 5.04 7.30 12.09
C ALA A 12 5.73 7.12 10.74
N ARG A 13 7.00 7.50 10.63
CA ARG A 13 7.82 7.22 9.45
C ARG A 13 8.70 6.02 9.72
N VAL A 14 8.72 5.08 8.79
CA VAL A 14 9.57 3.89 8.83
C VAL A 14 10.43 3.93 7.57
N GLY A 15 11.71 3.59 7.69
CA GLY A 15 12.66 3.61 6.59
C GLY A 15 13.53 2.35 6.55
N GLY A 16 14.28 2.20 5.48
CA GLY A 16 15.15 1.04 5.23
C GLY A 16 14.55 0.03 4.25
N ASP A 17 15.37 -0.94 3.84
CA ASP A 17 14.96 -2.01 2.90
C ASP A 17 14.00 -3.01 3.55
N THR A 18 14.08 -3.14 4.88
CA THR A 18 13.23 -3.98 5.73
C THR A 18 12.54 -3.11 6.78
N PRO A 19 11.43 -2.44 6.44
CA PRO A 19 10.72 -1.57 7.36
C PRO A 19 10.02 -2.38 8.44
N GLU A 20 10.35 -2.10 9.71
CA GLU A 20 9.73 -2.72 10.89
C GLU A 20 9.15 -1.65 11.83
N ILE A 21 8.02 -1.97 12.46
CA ILE A 21 7.39 -1.13 13.48
C ILE A 21 6.72 -1.99 14.54
N ASP A 22 6.46 -1.45 15.73
CA ASP A 22 5.72 -2.17 16.77
C ASP A 22 4.22 -2.16 16.47
N SER A 23 3.56 -3.30 16.67
CA SER A 23 2.12 -3.47 16.50
C SER A 23 1.35 -2.70 17.56
N VAL A 24 0.21 -2.16 17.15
CA VAL A 24 -0.74 -1.46 18.02
C VAL A 24 -1.98 -2.30 18.31
N TYR A 25 -1.96 -3.57 17.87
CA TYR A 25 -2.99 -4.58 18.13
C TYR A 25 -3.35 -4.70 19.62
N SER A 26 -2.36 -4.57 20.52
CA SER A 26 -2.56 -4.65 21.97
C SER A 26 -3.44 -3.52 22.52
N VAL A 27 -3.41 -2.34 21.88
CA VAL A 27 -4.21 -1.16 22.25
C VAL A 27 -5.55 -1.19 21.51
N TRP A 28 -5.52 -1.44 20.19
CA TRP A 28 -6.67 -1.45 19.32
C TRP A 28 -6.80 -2.77 18.58
N ARG A 29 -7.67 -3.66 19.06
CA ARG A 29 -7.92 -4.97 18.42
C ARG A 29 -8.43 -4.87 16.99
N GLY A 30 -9.09 -3.77 16.62
CA GLY A 30 -9.53 -3.50 15.25
C GLY A 30 -8.38 -3.27 14.26
N CYS A 31 -7.16 -3.02 14.74
CA CYS A 31 -5.97 -2.84 13.90
C CYS A 31 -5.46 -4.15 13.28
N ASP A 32 -6.00 -5.31 13.67
CA ASP A 32 -5.56 -6.61 13.17
C ASP A 32 -5.50 -6.68 11.64
N TRP A 33 -6.58 -6.24 10.98
CA TRP A 33 -6.72 -6.30 9.53
C TRP A 33 -5.86 -5.24 8.85
N TYR A 34 -5.78 -4.04 9.42
CA TYR A 34 -5.00 -2.94 8.87
C TYR A 34 -3.50 -3.22 8.89
N GLU A 35 -2.99 -3.80 9.99
CA GLU A 35 -1.57 -4.18 10.08
C GLU A 35 -1.23 -5.27 9.06
N ARG A 36 -2.13 -6.25 8.87
CA ARG A 36 -1.96 -7.32 7.87
C ARG A 36 -2.08 -6.82 6.44
N GLU A 37 -2.96 -5.86 6.17
CA GLU A 37 -3.05 -5.18 4.88
C GLU A 37 -1.75 -4.44 4.54
N VAL A 38 -1.23 -3.68 5.50
CA VAL A 38 0.01 -2.93 5.31
C VAL A 38 1.20 -3.86 5.11
N PHE A 39 1.25 -4.98 5.84
CA PHE A 39 2.24 -6.03 5.61
C PHE A 39 2.15 -6.62 4.19
N ASP A 40 0.95 -6.95 3.72
CA ASP A 40 0.76 -7.58 2.42
C ASP A 40 1.08 -6.63 1.24
N LEU A 41 0.61 -5.38 1.32
CA LEU A 41 0.69 -4.43 0.22
C LEU A 41 1.96 -3.59 0.19
N TYR A 42 2.55 -3.28 1.37
CA TYR A 42 3.75 -2.45 1.49
C TYR A 42 4.96 -3.21 2.03
N GLY A 43 4.77 -4.39 2.65
CA GLY A 43 5.87 -5.17 3.20
C GLY A 43 6.46 -4.60 4.48
N ILE A 44 5.66 -3.92 5.30
CA ILE A 44 6.07 -3.44 6.62
C ILE A 44 5.75 -4.53 7.64
N VAL A 45 6.75 -4.96 8.41
CA VAL A 45 6.60 -6.01 9.42
C VAL A 45 6.23 -5.37 10.76
N PHE A 46 5.17 -5.88 11.40
CA PHE A 46 4.73 -5.41 12.72
C PHE A 46 5.16 -6.38 13.81
N ARG A 47 5.96 -5.91 14.78
CA ARG A 47 6.44 -6.70 15.92
C ARG A 47 5.37 -6.79 17.00
N GLY A 48 5.16 -7.99 17.55
CA GLY A 48 4.16 -8.24 18.61
C GLY A 48 2.74 -8.50 18.11
N HIS A 49 2.55 -8.61 16.78
CA HIS A 49 1.26 -9.00 16.19
C HIS A 49 1.07 -10.54 16.27
N PRO A 50 -0.13 -11.04 16.65
CA PRO A 50 -0.32 -12.47 16.93
C PRO A 50 -0.33 -13.38 15.69
N ASN A 51 -0.77 -12.90 14.52
CA ASN A 51 -0.81 -13.70 13.29
C ASN A 51 -0.53 -12.87 12.04
N MET A 52 0.76 -12.62 11.79
CA MET A 52 1.17 -11.87 10.62
C MET A 52 1.16 -12.78 9.39
N LYS A 53 0.06 -12.74 8.65
CA LYS A 53 -0.10 -13.43 7.38
C LYS A 53 -0.80 -12.55 6.36
N ARG A 54 -0.54 -12.82 5.08
CA ARG A 54 -1.18 -12.15 3.95
C ARG A 54 -2.70 -12.35 3.97
N ILE A 55 -3.41 -11.39 3.36
CA ILE A 55 -4.87 -11.37 3.35
C ILE A 55 -5.46 -11.09 1.97
N MET A 56 -4.80 -10.26 1.18
CA MET A 56 -5.29 -9.77 -0.11
C MET A 56 -4.63 -10.54 -1.24
N MET A 57 -3.32 -10.74 -1.16
CA MET A 57 -2.56 -11.46 -2.18
C MET A 57 -2.56 -12.97 -1.91
N PRO A 58 -2.50 -13.79 -2.98
CA PRO A 58 -2.25 -15.23 -2.84
C PRO A 58 -0.96 -15.52 -2.06
N ASP A 59 -0.91 -16.67 -1.39
CA ASP A 59 0.23 -17.09 -0.58
C ASP A 59 1.53 -17.19 -1.41
N ASP A 60 1.41 -17.64 -2.66
CA ASP A 60 2.53 -17.81 -3.59
C ASP A 60 3.00 -16.50 -4.26
N TRP A 61 2.39 -15.37 -3.92
CA TRP A 61 2.74 -14.09 -4.54
C TRP A 61 4.14 -13.62 -4.12
N VAL A 62 4.89 -13.00 -5.03
CA VAL A 62 6.23 -12.48 -4.72
C VAL A 62 6.22 -10.97 -4.92
N GLY A 63 6.54 -10.23 -3.85
CA GLY A 63 6.57 -8.77 -3.84
C GLY A 63 5.36 -8.12 -3.17
N HIS A 64 5.35 -6.79 -3.19
CA HIS A 64 4.39 -5.94 -2.49
C HIS A 64 3.81 -4.90 -3.47
N PRO A 65 2.55 -5.07 -3.94
CA PRO A 65 2.03 -4.34 -5.10
C PRO A 65 1.98 -2.82 -4.96
N LEU A 66 1.81 -2.28 -3.75
CA LEU A 66 1.69 -0.84 -3.53
C LEU A 66 3.03 -0.14 -3.29
N ARG A 67 4.15 -0.87 -3.34
CA ARG A 67 5.46 -0.21 -3.35
C ARG A 67 5.71 0.48 -4.69
N LYS A 68 6.42 1.60 -4.65
CA LYS A 68 6.64 2.48 -5.82
C LYS A 68 7.58 1.89 -6.87
N ASP A 69 8.38 0.89 -6.49
CA ASP A 69 9.24 0.09 -7.35
C ASP A 69 8.51 -1.06 -8.06
N PHE A 70 7.29 -1.41 -7.62
CA PHE A 70 6.54 -2.51 -8.20
C PHE A 70 5.84 -2.08 -9.51
N PRO A 71 5.97 -2.85 -10.61
CA PRO A 71 5.32 -2.52 -11.88
C PRO A 71 3.81 -2.71 -11.78
N LEU A 72 3.04 -1.80 -12.39
CA LEU A 72 1.56 -1.83 -12.35
C LEU A 72 0.96 -3.17 -12.83
N THR A 73 1.59 -3.79 -13.82
CA THR A 73 1.13 -5.03 -14.44
C THR A 73 1.52 -6.28 -13.63
N GLY A 74 2.36 -6.12 -12.61
CA GLY A 74 3.02 -7.23 -11.94
C GLY A 74 4.02 -7.97 -12.83
N PHE A 75 4.52 -9.07 -12.30
CA PHE A 75 5.53 -9.91 -12.97
C PHE A 75 4.94 -11.17 -13.60
N VAL A 76 3.77 -11.61 -13.13
CA VAL A 76 3.18 -12.91 -13.48
C VAL A 76 1.75 -12.74 -13.95
N GLU A 77 1.41 -13.39 -15.06
CA GLU A 77 0.06 -13.59 -15.56
C GLU A 77 -0.38 -15.04 -15.36
N VAL A 78 -1.70 -15.24 -15.33
CA VAL A 78 -2.31 -16.54 -15.07
C VAL A 78 -3.04 -17.00 -16.33
N ARG A 79 -2.70 -18.19 -16.83
CA ARG A 79 -3.40 -18.82 -17.97
C ARG A 79 -3.78 -20.26 -17.67
N TYR A 80 -4.83 -20.75 -18.32
CA TYR A 80 -5.17 -22.18 -18.29
C TYR A 80 -4.33 -22.93 -19.34
N ASP A 81 -3.75 -24.04 -18.96
CA ASP A 81 -3.01 -24.95 -19.84
C ASP A 81 -3.84 -26.22 -20.06
N ASP A 82 -4.26 -26.45 -21.31
CA ASP A 82 -5.13 -27.59 -21.66
C ASP A 82 -4.39 -28.93 -21.58
N GLU A 83 -3.10 -28.97 -21.91
CA GLU A 83 -2.30 -30.21 -21.85
C GLU A 83 -2.14 -30.69 -20.41
N ARG A 84 -1.95 -29.74 -19.50
CA ARG A 84 -1.75 -30.01 -18.07
C ARG A 84 -3.04 -29.96 -17.25
N LYS A 85 -4.17 -29.58 -17.88
CA LYS A 85 -5.49 -29.35 -17.28
C LYS A 85 -5.46 -28.53 -15.99
N ARG A 86 -4.56 -27.54 -15.90
CA ARG A 86 -4.35 -26.72 -14.70
C ARG A 86 -4.06 -25.27 -15.02
N VAL A 87 -4.22 -24.43 -14.01
CA VAL A 87 -3.81 -23.01 -14.03
C VAL A 87 -2.29 -22.93 -13.90
N VAL A 88 -1.64 -22.19 -14.80
CA VAL A 88 -0.19 -21.96 -14.79
C VAL A 88 0.12 -20.46 -14.67
N TYR A 89 1.23 -20.18 -14.00
CA TYR A 89 1.78 -18.85 -13.77
C TYR A 89 2.94 -18.62 -14.73
N GLU A 90 2.87 -17.58 -15.57
CA GLU A 90 3.90 -17.25 -16.55
C GLU A 90 4.31 -15.78 -16.48
N PRO A 91 5.51 -15.42 -16.94
CA PRO A 91 5.90 -14.01 -17.02
C PRO A 91 4.93 -13.22 -17.89
N VAL A 92 4.52 -12.04 -17.42
CA VAL A 92 3.56 -11.17 -18.13
C VAL A 92 4.01 -10.87 -19.56
N ARG A 93 3.11 -11.06 -20.52
CA ARG A 93 3.31 -10.68 -21.93
C ARG A 93 2.10 -9.89 -22.42
N LEU A 94 2.18 -8.57 -22.29
CA LEU A 94 1.13 -7.69 -22.76
C LEU A 94 1.18 -7.56 -24.28
N ALA A 95 0.04 -7.80 -24.94
CA ALA A 95 -0.10 -7.49 -26.37
C ALA A 95 0.04 -5.99 -26.65
N GLN A 96 -0.33 -5.15 -25.68
CA GLN A 96 -0.14 -3.71 -25.71
C GLN A 96 0.34 -3.23 -24.34
N GLU A 97 1.43 -2.48 -24.32
CA GLU A 97 1.98 -1.90 -23.09
C GLU A 97 1.06 -0.82 -22.49
N PHE A 98 1.20 -0.59 -21.18
CA PHE A 98 0.50 0.47 -20.48
C PHE A 98 0.95 1.85 -21.00
N ARG A 99 -0.01 2.66 -21.46
CA ARG A 99 0.25 4.03 -21.92
C ARG A 99 0.22 4.98 -20.73
N ASN A 100 1.39 5.42 -20.29
CA ASN A 100 1.51 6.45 -19.28
C ASN A 100 1.38 7.84 -19.93
N PHE A 101 0.28 8.54 -19.64
CA PHE A 101 0.06 9.90 -20.11
C PHE A 101 0.54 10.89 -19.05
N ASP A 102 1.34 11.85 -19.47
CA ASP A 102 1.70 12.98 -18.62
C ASP A 102 0.56 14.01 -18.64
N PHE A 103 -0.10 14.17 -17.50
CA PHE A 103 -1.17 15.16 -17.32
C PHE A 103 -0.66 16.42 -16.60
N LEU A 104 0.63 16.51 -16.30
CA LEU A 104 1.20 17.69 -15.67
C LEU A 104 1.17 18.85 -16.65
N SER A 105 0.45 19.90 -16.27
CA SER A 105 0.48 21.16 -17.00
C SER A 105 1.89 21.78 -16.89
N PRO A 106 2.47 22.25 -18.01
CA PRO A 106 3.71 23.03 -17.98
C PRO A 106 3.55 24.38 -17.26
N TRP A 107 2.31 24.85 -17.12
CA TRP A 107 1.97 26.09 -16.44
C TRP A 107 1.79 25.84 -14.94
N GLU A 108 2.41 26.69 -14.13
CA GLU A 108 2.22 26.72 -12.68
C GLU A 108 0.73 26.86 -12.39
N GLY A 109 0.14 25.81 -11.81
CA GLY A 109 -1.26 25.78 -11.46
C GLY A 109 -1.59 26.87 -10.44
N THR A 110 -2.85 27.27 -10.37
CA THR A 110 -3.32 28.18 -9.32
C THR A 110 -3.06 27.58 -7.95
N GLU A 111 -2.45 28.33 -7.03
CA GLU A 111 -2.31 27.95 -5.62
C GLU A 111 -3.70 27.84 -4.98
N TYR A 112 -4.32 26.67 -5.09
CA TYR A 112 -5.50 26.36 -4.30
C TYR A 112 -5.04 26.06 -2.87
N VAL A 113 -5.04 27.07 -2.00
CA VAL A 113 -5.01 26.84 -0.57
C VAL A 113 -6.33 26.15 -0.21
N LEU A 114 -6.31 24.83 -0.11
CA LEU A 114 -7.48 24.06 0.30
C LEU A 114 -7.85 24.48 1.73
N PRO A 115 -9.14 24.75 2.02
CA PRO A 115 -9.58 25.07 3.37
C PRO A 115 -9.16 23.97 4.36
N GLY A 116 -8.16 24.27 5.21
CA GLY A 116 -7.59 23.32 6.18
C GLY A 116 -6.07 23.13 6.13
N ASP A 117 -5.40 23.50 5.04
CA ASP A 117 -3.93 23.38 4.88
C ASP A 117 -3.13 24.55 5.49
N GLU A 118 -3.81 25.51 6.11
CA GLU A 118 -3.19 26.68 6.77
C GLU A 118 -2.18 26.29 7.88
N LYS A 119 -2.30 25.09 8.46
CA LYS A 119 -1.42 24.61 9.53
C LYS A 119 -0.14 23.90 9.07
N ALA A 120 0.00 23.59 7.78
CA ALA A 120 1.18 22.88 7.28
C ALA A 120 2.44 23.76 7.28
N LYS A 121 2.30 25.09 7.19
CA LYS A 121 3.43 26.03 7.14
C LYS A 121 4.09 26.34 8.50
N GLY A 122 3.58 25.78 9.60
CA GLY A 122 4.01 26.13 10.97
C GLY A 122 4.89 25.12 11.72
N ALA A 123 5.35 24.05 11.06
CA ALA A 123 6.21 23.05 11.68
C ALA A 123 7.62 23.12 11.06
N SER A 124 8.40 24.10 11.52
CA SER A 124 9.87 24.14 11.40
C SER A 124 10.50 23.74 12.72
#